data_AF-A0A1Y1X251-F1
#
_entry.id   AF-A0A1Y1X251-F1
#
_cell.length_a   1.000
_cell.length_b   1.000
_cell.length_c   1.000
_cell.angle_alpha   90.00
_cell.angle_beta   90.00
_cell.angle_gamma   90.00
#
_symmetry.space_group_name_H-M   'P 1'
#
loop_
_entity.id
_entity.type
_entity.pdbx_description
1 polymer ?
#
loop_
_entity_poly.entity_id
_entity_poly.type
_entity_poly.pdbx_seq_one_letter_code
_entity_poly.pdbx_strand_id
1 'polypeptide(L)'
;MFDKEYRLIDDSQNYPGNWTYETVYKIVEAPFNNFFFPWIIIIIIINRKNLNNSINFILIFHYIFRSLGYVFRKLADAYPINYPAEFNYAIWPYSKIRYTIGCIFAMSFWIIGEIIGDWYPTVRTCKIVHVKWKKLIVKVSCIIYNITKLFTIMIYIYHGKDFEFSQKSEDGRARDNIILDKILMQWWIIVILNFFFGVINDACIIYALKTEVFDKLKTFNKRSYGFIEKFKQISEFRILTSMIISICYMLIFIPILIAKYHEVKKLDRNFNSVLDEYKLNDIREAVLFFNHIMMYIDQILLKYISTLSSKSKEKIPTKTATSISNSTISSNYSSSPY
;
A
#
# COMPACT_ATOMS: atom_id res chain seq x y z
N MET A 1 7.96 -8.22 12.05
CA MET A 1 7.08 -9.16 12.79
C MET A 1 7.86 -9.97 13.80
N PHE A 2 9.04 -10.49 13.44
CA PHE A 2 9.79 -11.42 14.30
C PHE A 2 11.01 -10.77 15.05
N ASP A 3 11.33 -9.49 14.84
CA ASP A 3 12.63 -8.85 15.20
C ASP A 3 12.89 -8.78 16.72
N LYS A 4 11.84 -8.99 17.51
CA LYS A 4 11.94 -9.11 18.97
C LYS A 4 12.42 -10.49 19.41
N GLU A 5 12.28 -11.54 18.61
CA GLU A 5 12.39 -12.94 19.06
C GLU A 5 13.81 -13.36 19.47
N TYR A 6 14.84 -12.80 18.84
CA TYR A 6 16.23 -13.13 19.18
C TYR A 6 16.75 -12.39 20.43
N ARG A 7 16.13 -11.27 20.83
CA ARG A 7 16.56 -10.48 21.99
C ARG A 7 15.85 -10.85 23.29
N LEU A 8 14.82 -11.70 23.22
CA LEU A 8 13.95 -11.99 24.36
C LEU A 8 14.45 -13.11 25.28
N ILE A 9 15.55 -13.77 24.94
CA ILE A 9 16.24 -14.66 25.89
C ILE A 9 16.79 -13.84 27.06
N ASP A 10 17.12 -12.55 26.85
CA ASP A 10 17.63 -11.64 27.90
C ASP A 10 16.51 -10.74 28.50
N ASP A 11 15.45 -10.46 27.74
CA ASP A 11 14.34 -9.56 28.12
C ASP A 11 13.15 -10.26 28.80
N SER A 12 13.27 -11.54 29.17
CA SER A 12 12.20 -12.30 29.84
C SER A 12 11.72 -11.66 31.16
N GLN A 13 12.51 -10.75 31.75
CA GLN A 13 12.14 -9.95 32.93
C GLN A 13 11.22 -8.75 32.62
N ASN A 14 11.04 -8.36 31.35
CA ASN A 14 10.34 -7.12 30.97
C ASN A 14 8.92 -7.33 30.44
N TYR A 15 8.37 -8.55 30.49
CA TYR A 15 6.97 -8.74 30.13
C TYR A 15 6.06 -8.30 31.28
N PRO A 16 5.18 -7.33 31.03
CA PRO A 16 4.34 -6.84 32.09
C PRO A 16 3.32 -7.92 32.44
N GLY A 17 3.38 -8.44 33.67
CA GLY A 17 2.38 -9.38 34.20
C GLY A 17 0.99 -8.76 34.27
N ASN A 18 0.89 -7.42 34.24
CA ASN A 18 -0.34 -6.63 34.26
C ASN A 18 -0.27 -5.49 33.25
N TRP A 19 -1.42 -5.01 32.77
CA TRP A 19 -1.48 -3.81 31.92
C TRP A 19 -0.83 -2.60 32.60
N THR A 20 0.20 -2.03 31.98
CA THR A 20 0.86 -0.81 32.44
C THR A 20 0.39 0.39 31.61
N TYR A 21 0.49 1.59 32.19
CA TYR A 21 0.23 2.84 31.47
C TYR A 21 1.09 2.98 30.21
N GLU A 22 2.35 2.53 30.26
CA GLU A 22 3.26 2.54 29.11
C GLU A 22 2.73 1.67 27.96
N THR A 23 2.21 0.49 28.28
CA THR A 23 1.62 -0.42 27.29
C THR A 23 0.39 0.19 26.64
N VAL A 24 -0.50 0.82 27.42
CA VAL A 24 -1.67 1.53 26.89
C VAL A 24 -1.24 2.70 26.00
N TYR A 25 -0.25 3.48 26.42
CA TYR A 25 0.30 4.58 25.62
C TYR A 25 0.82 4.10 24.27
N LYS A 26 1.61 3.00 24.22
CA LYS A 26 2.13 2.42 22.97
C LYS A 26 1.03 1.98 22.00
N ILE A 27 -0.12 1.55 22.51
CA ILE A 27 -1.29 1.20 21.67
C ILE A 27 -1.93 2.45 21.09
N VAL A 28 -2.13 3.50 21.90
CA VAL A 28 -2.71 4.78 21.48
C VAL A 28 -1.81 5.52 20.50
N GLU A 29 -0.49 5.42 20.66
CA GLU A 29 0.52 6.05 19.78
C GLU A 29 0.62 5.35 18.41
N ALA A 30 0.23 4.07 18.31
CA ALA A 30 0.45 3.25 17.12
C ALA A 30 -0.08 3.84 15.80
N PRO A 31 -1.29 4.45 15.73
CA PRO A 31 -1.77 5.10 14.51
C PRO A 31 -0.95 6.32 14.08
N PHE A 32 -0.34 7.03 15.03
CA PHE A 32 0.46 8.23 14.79
C PHE A 32 1.88 7.90 14.32
N ASN A 33 2.41 6.78 14.78
CA ASN A 33 3.68 6.21 14.31
C ASN A 33 3.57 5.52 12.94
N ASN A 34 2.37 5.44 12.37
CA ASN A 34 2.20 4.91 11.02
C ASN A 34 2.85 5.86 10.00
N PHE A 35 3.69 5.31 9.14
CA PHE A 35 4.41 6.05 8.10
C PHE A 35 3.49 6.87 7.16
N PHE A 36 2.22 6.48 7.02
CA PHE A 36 1.22 7.19 6.20
C PHE A 36 0.50 8.34 6.94
N PHE A 37 0.69 8.49 8.25
CA PHE A 37 0.03 9.52 9.07
C PHE A 37 0.24 10.96 8.56
N PRO A 38 1.48 11.45 8.30
CA PRO A 38 1.66 12.81 7.81
C PRO A 38 0.97 13.02 6.44
N TRP A 39 0.96 12.00 5.59
CA TRP A 39 0.34 12.06 4.27
C TRP A 39 -1.18 12.19 4.35
N ILE A 40 -1.83 11.47 5.24
CA ILE A 40 -3.29 11.56 5.37
C ILE A 40 -3.75 12.91 5.92
N ILE A 41 -2.98 13.51 6.85
CA ILE A 41 -3.27 14.86 7.37
C ILE A 41 -3.22 15.88 6.23
N ILE A 42 -2.20 15.81 5.37
CA ILE A 42 -2.08 16.67 4.20
C ILE A 42 -3.28 16.49 3.26
N ILE A 43 -3.69 15.25 2.98
CA ILE A 43 -4.85 14.97 2.13
C ILE A 43 -6.13 15.57 2.70
N ILE A 44 -6.38 15.43 4.00
CA ILE A 44 -7.56 15.98 4.67
C ILE A 44 -7.57 17.51 4.57
N ILE A 45 -6.44 18.17 4.85
CA ILE A 45 -6.32 19.64 4.77
C ILE A 45 -6.59 20.14 3.33
N ILE A 46 -5.90 19.52 2.35
CA ILE A 46 -5.96 19.93 0.94
C ILE A 46 -7.33 19.66 0.31
N ASN A 47 -8.00 18.58 0.74
CA ASN A 47 -9.29 18.15 0.18
C ASN A 47 -10.49 18.44 1.08
N ARG A 48 -10.37 19.27 2.12
CA ARG A 48 -11.44 19.55 3.10
C ARG A 48 -12.84 19.82 2.51
N LYS A 49 -12.91 20.45 1.32
CA LYS A 49 -14.19 20.76 0.64
C LYS A 49 -14.75 19.60 -0.20
N ASN A 50 -13.91 18.66 -0.63
CA ASN A 50 -14.24 17.59 -1.59
C ASN A 50 -13.82 16.20 -1.07
N LEU A 51 -13.97 15.93 0.24
CA LEU A 51 -13.62 14.63 0.82
C LEU A 51 -14.46 13.48 0.27
N ASN A 52 -15.66 13.77 -0.25
CA ASN A 52 -16.59 12.77 -0.81
C ASN A 52 -16.13 12.13 -2.14
N ASN A 53 -14.97 12.52 -2.69
CA ASN A 53 -14.41 11.88 -3.87
C ASN A 53 -13.96 10.45 -3.53
N SER A 54 -14.36 9.45 -4.34
CA SER A 54 -14.01 8.03 -4.15
C SER A 54 -12.52 7.79 -3.94
N ILE A 55 -11.65 8.60 -4.57
CA ILE A 55 -10.20 8.45 -4.42
C ILE A 55 -9.74 8.88 -3.01
N ASN A 56 -10.33 9.92 -2.43
CA ASN A 56 -10.01 10.35 -1.07
C ASN A 56 -10.44 9.28 -0.05
N PHE A 57 -11.59 8.62 -0.29
CA PHE A 57 -12.00 7.47 0.54
C PHE A 57 -11.00 6.33 0.48
N ILE A 58 -10.46 5.98 -0.70
CA ILE A 58 -9.42 4.95 -0.82
C ILE A 58 -8.21 5.28 0.06
N LEU A 59 -7.73 6.52 0.03
CA LEU A 59 -6.57 6.95 0.84
C LEU A 59 -6.88 6.92 2.35
N ILE A 60 -8.05 7.42 2.76
CA ILE A 60 -8.48 7.42 4.16
C ILE A 60 -8.62 5.99 4.68
N PHE A 61 -9.31 5.12 3.96
CA PHE A 61 -9.48 3.73 4.38
C PHE A 61 -8.16 2.96 4.37
N HIS A 62 -7.30 3.16 3.37
CA HIS A 62 -5.96 2.58 3.37
C HIS A 62 -5.21 2.94 4.66
N TYR A 63 -5.16 4.22 5.04
CA TYR A 63 -4.54 4.66 6.29
C TYR A 63 -5.18 4.02 7.53
N ILE A 64 -6.52 4.01 7.63
CA ILE A 64 -7.24 3.45 8.78
C ILE A 64 -6.91 1.97 8.95
N PHE A 65 -7.03 1.17 7.88
CA PHE A 65 -6.77 -0.27 7.95
C PHE A 65 -5.30 -0.56 8.25
N ARG A 66 -4.35 0.17 7.66
CA ARG A 66 -2.93 0.03 7.99
C ARG A 66 -2.66 0.36 9.46
N SER A 67 -3.26 1.42 9.98
CA SER A 67 -3.10 1.87 11.38
C SER A 67 -3.72 0.89 12.37
N LEU A 68 -4.90 0.35 12.07
CA LEU A 68 -5.54 -0.69 12.88
C LEU A 68 -4.66 -1.95 12.97
N GLY A 69 -3.99 -2.34 11.88
CA GLY A 69 -2.99 -3.42 11.92
C GLY A 69 -1.87 -3.16 12.93
N TYR A 70 -1.33 -1.94 12.99
CA TYR A 70 -0.34 -1.56 14.02
C TYR A 70 -0.92 -1.57 15.43
N VAL A 71 -2.15 -1.08 15.61
CA VAL A 71 -2.86 -1.11 16.92
C VAL A 71 -3.01 -2.54 17.41
N PHE A 72 -3.55 -3.45 16.57
CA PHE A 72 -3.69 -4.86 16.95
C PHE A 72 -2.35 -5.53 17.22
N ARG A 73 -1.29 -5.17 16.48
CA ARG A 73 0.05 -5.65 16.78
C ARG A 73 0.52 -5.22 18.16
N LYS A 74 0.39 -3.94 18.51
CA LYS A 74 0.75 -3.43 19.84
C LYS A 74 -0.14 -4.02 20.93
N LEU A 75 -1.41 -4.27 20.64
CA LEU A 75 -2.34 -4.94 21.55
C LEU A 75 -1.94 -6.38 21.83
N ALA A 76 -1.44 -7.11 20.82
CA ALA A 76 -0.91 -8.45 21.02
C ALA A 76 0.37 -8.44 21.86
N ASP A 77 1.31 -7.54 21.56
CA ASP A 77 2.55 -7.36 22.34
C ASP A 77 2.25 -6.99 23.81
N ALA A 78 1.17 -6.23 24.03
CA ALA A 78 0.71 -5.77 25.34
C ALA A 78 0.09 -6.86 26.21
N TYR A 79 -0.51 -7.87 25.60
CA TYR A 79 -1.29 -8.87 26.31
C TYR A 79 -0.38 -9.67 27.27
N PRO A 80 -0.68 -9.80 28.57
CA PRO A 80 0.23 -10.43 29.53
C PRO A 80 0.52 -11.90 29.19
N ILE A 81 1.75 -12.32 29.47
CA ILE A 81 2.17 -13.71 29.32
C ILE A 81 2.14 -14.37 30.69
N ASN A 82 1.20 -15.28 30.91
CA ASN A 82 1.12 -16.04 32.16
C ASN A 82 1.90 -17.34 32.02
N TYR A 83 3.24 -17.27 32.11
CA TYR A 83 4.08 -18.47 32.16
C TYR A 83 4.84 -18.57 33.49
N PRO A 84 5.01 -19.80 34.03
CA PRO A 84 5.93 -20.03 35.13
C PRO A 84 7.34 -19.61 34.71
N ALA A 85 8.04 -18.87 35.57
CA ALA A 85 9.40 -18.38 35.31
C ALA A 85 10.42 -19.49 35.00
N GLU A 86 10.07 -20.75 35.28
CA GLU A 86 10.88 -21.94 35.03
C GLU A 86 11.02 -22.28 33.53
N PHE A 87 10.17 -21.72 32.65
CA PHE A 87 10.26 -21.95 31.20
C PHE A 87 11.03 -20.83 30.50
N ASN A 88 12.37 -20.93 30.46
CA ASN A 88 13.26 -19.96 29.80
C ASN A 88 13.13 -19.88 28.26
N TYR A 89 12.24 -20.65 27.63
CA TYR A 89 12.19 -20.79 26.18
C TYR A 89 10.75 -20.87 25.68
N ALA A 90 10.17 -19.71 25.44
CA ALA A 90 8.83 -19.59 24.88
C ALA A 90 8.92 -19.38 23.35
N ILE A 91 8.08 -20.05 22.56
CA ILE A 91 7.99 -19.81 21.11
C ILE A 91 7.01 -18.67 20.88
N TRP A 92 7.41 -17.70 20.07
CA TRP A 92 6.53 -16.61 19.64
C TRP A 92 5.34 -17.16 18.83
N PRO A 93 4.11 -16.64 19.00
CA PRO A 93 3.70 -15.45 19.77
C PRO A 93 3.31 -15.72 21.22
N TYR A 94 3.82 -16.78 21.84
CA TYR A 94 3.73 -17.02 23.29
C TYR A 94 2.32 -17.22 23.85
N SER A 95 1.27 -17.29 23.03
CA SER A 95 -0.07 -17.72 23.42
C SER A 95 -1.01 -17.68 22.22
N LYS A 96 -2.11 -18.43 22.33
CA LYS A 96 -3.20 -18.43 21.33
C LYS A 96 -3.85 -17.07 21.13
N ILE A 97 -4.02 -16.31 22.21
CA ILE A 97 -4.63 -14.98 22.16
C ILE A 97 -3.71 -13.97 21.46
N ARG A 98 -2.41 -13.98 21.76
CA ARG A 98 -1.42 -13.16 21.05
C ARG A 98 -1.29 -13.56 19.58
N TYR A 99 -1.34 -14.85 19.26
CA TYR A 99 -1.40 -15.30 17.86
C TYR A 99 -2.63 -14.77 17.15
N THR A 100 -3.80 -14.88 17.77
CA THR A 100 -5.06 -14.48 17.14
C THR A 100 -5.09 -12.97 16.92
N ILE A 101 -4.74 -12.17 17.92
CA ILE A 101 -4.72 -10.70 17.82
C ILE A 101 -3.58 -10.23 16.91
N GLY A 102 -2.36 -10.71 17.18
CA GLY A 102 -1.14 -10.20 16.55
C GLY A 102 -0.87 -10.79 15.18
N CYS A 103 -1.20 -12.05 14.93
CA CYS A 103 -1.01 -12.67 13.62
C CYS A 103 -2.28 -12.55 12.79
N ILE A 104 -3.42 -13.06 13.25
CA ILE A 104 -4.62 -13.12 12.40
C ILE A 104 -5.23 -11.73 12.21
N PHE A 105 -5.62 -11.03 13.29
CA PHE A 105 -6.29 -9.74 13.17
C PHE A 105 -5.36 -8.66 12.60
N ALA A 106 -4.17 -8.47 13.18
CA ALA A 106 -3.26 -7.44 12.70
C ALA A 106 -2.90 -7.64 11.21
N MET A 107 -2.61 -8.88 10.79
CA MET A 107 -2.30 -9.18 9.38
C MET A 107 -3.52 -8.98 8.48
N SER A 108 -4.72 -9.34 8.92
CA SER A 108 -5.95 -9.09 8.16
C SER A 108 -6.14 -7.61 7.89
N PHE A 109 -6.00 -6.75 8.91
CA PHE A 109 -6.12 -5.30 8.73
C PHE A 109 -5.00 -4.72 7.85
N TRP A 110 -3.76 -5.19 7.99
CA TRP A 110 -2.67 -4.78 7.11
C TRP A 110 -2.91 -5.16 5.64
N ILE A 111 -3.32 -6.40 5.38
CA ILE A 111 -3.59 -6.90 4.03
C ILE A 111 -4.82 -6.25 3.42
N ILE A 112 -5.90 -6.03 4.18
CA ILE A 112 -7.07 -5.27 3.70
C ILE A 112 -6.65 -3.85 3.34
N GLY A 113 -5.82 -3.20 4.16
CA GLY A 113 -5.26 -1.88 3.84
C GLY A 113 -4.47 -1.87 2.53
N GLU A 114 -3.65 -2.90 2.29
CA GLU A 114 -2.95 -3.07 1.01
C GLU A 114 -3.92 -3.26 -0.16
N ILE A 115 -4.90 -4.15 -0.04
CA ILE A 115 -5.92 -4.39 -1.08
C ILE A 115 -6.65 -3.10 -1.45
N ILE A 116 -7.04 -2.30 -0.44
CA ILE A 116 -7.68 -0.99 -0.66
C ILE A 116 -6.73 -0.04 -1.42
N GLY A 117 -5.44 -0.05 -1.07
CA GLY A 117 -4.41 0.71 -1.79
C GLY A 117 -4.28 0.28 -3.26
N ASP A 118 -4.27 -1.01 -3.55
CA ASP A 118 -4.13 -1.55 -4.91
C ASP A 118 -5.29 -1.17 -5.85
N TRP A 119 -6.47 -0.85 -5.30
CA TRP A 119 -7.58 -0.32 -6.08
C TRP A 119 -7.35 1.09 -6.61
N TYR A 120 -6.42 1.85 -6.03
CA TYR A 120 -6.11 3.22 -6.42
C TYR A 120 -5.74 3.35 -7.91
N PRO A 121 -4.67 2.68 -8.42
CA PRO A 121 -4.28 2.80 -9.82
C PRO A 121 -5.37 2.29 -10.76
N THR A 122 -6.13 1.26 -10.37
CA THR A 122 -7.27 0.72 -11.12
C THR A 122 -8.38 1.75 -11.29
N VAL A 123 -8.81 2.38 -10.20
CA VAL A 123 -9.85 3.43 -10.22
C VAL A 123 -9.37 4.65 -11.02
N ARG A 124 -8.10 5.04 -10.86
CA ARG A 124 -7.52 6.17 -11.60
C ARG A 124 -7.48 5.89 -13.10
N THR A 125 -7.02 4.71 -13.49
CA THR A 125 -6.94 4.28 -14.89
C THR A 125 -8.32 4.18 -15.53
N CYS A 126 -9.31 3.63 -14.81
CA CYS A 126 -10.68 3.53 -15.30
C CYS A 126 -11.35 4.90 -15.57
N LYS A 127 -10.90 5.96 -14.89
CA LYS A 127 -11.35 7.35 -15.14
C LYS A 127 -10.69 7.96 -16.38
N ILE A 128 -9.49 7.52 -16.75
CA ILE A 128 -8.72 8.07 -17.89
C ILE A 128 -9.05 7.33 -19.19
N VAL A 129 -9.14 6.00 -19.14
CA VAL A 129 -9.38 5.16 -20.31
C VAL A 129 -10.83 5.32 -20.76
N HIS A 130 -11.09 5.42 -22.07
CA HIS A 130 -12.46 5.48 -22.60
C HIS A 130 -12.98 4.11 -23.05
N VAL A 131 -12.09 3.23 -23.54
CA VAL A 131 -12.44 1.91 -24.07
C VAL A 131 -12.92 0.95 -22.97
N LYS A 132 -14.16 0.45 -23.08
CA LYS A 132 -14.80 -0.44 -22.09
C LYS A 132 -14.01 -1.74 -21.83
N TRP A 133 -13.54 -2.40 -22.88
CA TRP A 133 -12.78 -3.66 -22.77
C TRP A 133 -11.49 -3.49 -21.96
N LYS A 134 -10.75 -2.40 -22.18
CA LYS A 134 -9.53 -2.08 -21.41
C LYS A 134 -9.83 -1.85 -19.93
N LYS A 135 -10.94 -1.19 -19.60
CA LYS A 135 -11.39 -1.04 -18.19
C LYS A 135 -11.68 -2.39 -17.55
N LEU A 136 -12.30 -3.31 -18.29
CA LEU A 136 -12.60 -4.65 -17.80
C LEU A 136 -11.30 -5.41 -17.50
N ILE A 137 -10.33 -5.40 -18.42
CA ILE A 137 -9.02 -6.03 -18.22
C ILE A 137 -8.37 -5.53 -16.92
N VAL A 138 -8.29 -4.20 -16.72
CA VAL A 138 -7.66 -3.61 -15.53
C VAL A 138 -8.41 -3.98 -14.24
N LYS A 139 -9.74 -4.06 -14.27
CA LYS A 139 -10.52 -4.49 -13.11
C LYS A 139 -10.29 -5.97 -12.78
N VAL A 140 -10.32 -6.83 -13.80
CA VAL A 140 -10.13 -8.28 -13.63
C VAL A 140 -8.72 -8.58 -13.12
N SER A 141 -7.68 -7.93 -13.68
CA SER A 141 -6.31 -8.11 -13.20
C SER A 141 -6.14 -7.70 -11.74
N CYS A 142 -6.76 -6.58 -11.33
CA CYS A 142 -6.72 -6.09 -9.96
C CYS A 142 -7.44 -7.03 -8.99
N ILE A 143 -8.59 -7.61 -9.41
CA ILE A 143 -9.30 -8.61 -8.59
C ILE A 143 -8.44 -9.86 -8.40
N ILE A 144 -7.86 -10.40 -9.48
CA ILE A 144 -7.00 -11.59 -9.41
C ILE A 144 -5.80 -11.35 -8.49
N TYR A 145 -5.13 -10.20 -8.64
CA TYR A 145 -4.01 -9.80 -7.78
C TYR A 145 -4.44 -9.65 -6.30
N ASN A 146 -5.61 -9.09 -6.02
CA ASN A 146 -6.09 -8.98 -4.63
C ASN A 146 -6.50 -10.33 -4.02
N ILE A 147 -6.98 -11.28 -4.82
CA ILE A 147 -7.27 -12.64 -4.35
C ILE A 147 -6.00 -13.31 -3.82
N THR A 148 -4.84 -13.10 -4.44
CA THR A 148 -3.59 -13.72 -3.94
C THR A 148 -3.19 -13.20 -2.56
N LYS A 149 -3.51 -11.94 -2.25
CA LYS A 149 -3.32 -11.38 -0.90
C LYS A 149 -4.28 -11.95 0.13
N LEU A 150 -5.52 -12.29 -0.26
CA LEU A 150 -6.45 -12.96 0.65
C LEU A 150 -5.94 -14.33 1.09
N PHE A 151 -5.24 -15.07 0.21
CA PHE A 151 -4.60 -16.32 0.61
C PHE A 151 -3.55 -16.13 1.71
N THR A 152 -2.88 -14.97 1.77
CA THR A 152 -1.98 -14.64 2.89
C THR A 152 -2.69 -14.71 4.23
N ILE A 153 -3.91 -14.16 4.33
CA ILE A 153 -4.72 -14.22 5.57
C ILE A 153 -5.13 -15.66 5.86
N MET A 154 -5.54 -16.41 4.82
CA MET A 154 -6.01 -17.79 4.96
C MET A 154 -4.92 -18.73 5.51
N ILE A 155 -3.65 -18.54 5.17
CA ILE A 155 -2.54 -19.32 5.76
C ILE A 155 -2.53 -19.19 7.29
N TYR A 156 -2.60 -17.97 7.81
CA TYR A 156 -2.55 -17.73 9.26
C TYR A 156 -3.79 -18.30 9.96
N ILE A 157 -4.97 -18.22 9.33
CA ILE A 157 -6.19 -18.80 9.90
C ILE A 157 -6.13 -20.34 9.89
N TYR A 158 -5.62 -20.93 8.80
CA TYR A 158 -5.55 -22.38 8.61
C TYR A 158 -4.60 -23.02 9.62
N HIS A 159 -3.33 -22.62 9.61
CA HIS A 159 -2.33 -23.20 10.52
C HIS A 159 -2.46 -22.70 11.96
N GLY A 160 -3.12 -21.56 12.17
CA GLY A 160 -3.42 -21.02 13.50
C GLY A 160 -4.19 -22.00 14.40
N LYS A 161 -4.93 -22.94 13.81
CA LYS A 161 -5.69 -23.97 14.54
C LYS A 161 -4.81 -25.09 15.10
N ASP A 162 -3.66 -25.34 14.47
CA ASP A 162 -2.78 -26.47 14.79
C ASP A 162 -1.80 -26.13 15.91
N PHE A 163 -1.64 -24.85 16.27
CA PHE A 163 -0.81 -24.46 17.40
C PHE A 163 -1.40 -24.95 18.72
N GLU A 164 -0.57 -25.68 19.46
CA GLU A 164 -0.93 -26.13 20.81
C GLU A 164 -0.54 -25.09 21.84
N PHE A 165 0.51 -24.30 21.56
CA PHE A 165 1.15 -23.42 22.54
C PHE A 165 1.54 -24.17 23.83
N SER A 166 1.71 -25.49 23.72
CA SER A 166 2.01 -26.38 24.84
C SER A 166 3.51 -26.40 25.06
N GLN A 167 3.98 -25.50 25.92
CA GLN A 167 5.40 -25.39 26.27
C GLN A 167 5.82 -26.35 27.38
N LYS A 168 4.89 -27.18 27.87
CA LYS A 168 5.13 -28.15 28.96
C LYS A 168 5.91 -29.39 28.50
N SER A 169 5.98 -29.67 27.20
CA SER A 169 6.77 -30.77 26.65
C SER A 169 7.68 -30.28 25.52
N GLU A 170 8.88 -30.86 25.46
CA GLU A 170 9.84 -30.65 24.36
C GLU A 170 9.20 -31.01 23.00
N ASP A 171 8.35 -32.04 22.98
CA ASP A 171 7.59 -32.47 21.80
C ASP A 171 6.58 -31.42 21.31
N GLY A 172 5.87 -30.75 22.21
CA GLY A 172 4.92 -29.69 21.86
C GLY A 172 5.62 -28.48 21.24
N ARG A 173 6.80 -28.14 21.76
CA ARG A 173 7.68 -27.10 21.22
C ARG A 173 8.17 -27.44 19.81
N ALA A 174 8.69 -28.65 19.63
CA ALA A 174 9.15 -29.11 18.32
C ALA A 174 8.00 -29.05 17.29
N ARG A 175 6.77 -29.40 17.70
CA ARG A 175 5.57 -29.30 16.86
C ARG A 175 5.24 -27.87 16.46
N ASP A 176 5.16 -26.94 17.43
CA ASP A 176 4.85 -25.52 17.15
C ASP A 176 5.90 -24.86 16.24
N ASN A 177 7.19 -25.17 16.43
CA ASN A 177 8.26 -24.72 15.53
C ASN A 177 8.08 -25.24 14.10
N ILE A 178 7.78 -26.54 13.94
CA ILE A 178 7.50 -27.13 12.62
C ILE A 178 6.30 -26.46 11.95
N ILE A 179 5.27 -26.07 12.72
CA ILE A 179 4.11 -25.35 12.20
C ILE A 179 4.51 -23.93 11.76
N LEU A 180 5.29 -23.21 12.57
CA LEU A 180 5.78 -21.88 12.24
C LEU A 180 6.62 -21.88 10.95
N ASP A 181 7.54 -22.84 10.82
CA ASP A 181 8.35 -23.02 9.61
C ASP A 181 7.48 -23.26 8.38
N LYS A 182 6.43 -24.09 8.50
CA LYS A 182 5.47 -24.34 7.41
C LYS A 182 4.71 -23.07 7.02
N ILE A 183 4.24 -22.30 8.01
CA ILE A 183 3.55 -21.02 7.77
C ILE A 183 4.46 -20.07 7.01
N LEU A 184 5.68 -19.90 7.49
CA LEU A 184 6.65 -18.98 6.91
C LEU A 184 7.00 -19.36 5.46
N MET A 185 7.25 -20.64 5.22
CA MET A 185 7.56 -21.17 3.88
C MET A 185 6.41 -20.92 2.91
N GLN A 186 5.18 -21.24 3.32
CA GLN A 186 4.00 -20.98 2.48
C GLN A 186 3.74 -19.48 2.30
N TRP A 187 3.99 -18.67 3.34
CA TRP A 187 3.87 -17.23 3.27
C TRP A 187 4.82 -16.64 2.23
N TRP A 188 6.09 -17.06 2.19
CA TRP A 188 7.04 -16.60 1.18
C TRP A 188 6.65 -17.03 -0.24
N ILE A 189 6.10 -18.23 -0.41
CA ILE A 189 5.53 -18.66 -1.70
C ILE A 189 4.41 -17.71 -2.13
N ILE A 190 3.50 -17.35 -1.22
CA ILE A 190 2.45 -16.37 -1.51
C ILE A 190 3.03 -14.98 -1.81
N VAL A 191 4.07 -14.55 -1.10
CA VAL A 191 4.73 -13.26 -1.38
C VAL A 191 5.28 -13.24 -2.82
N ILE A 192 5.90 -14.33 -3.28
CA ILE A 192 6.36 -14.46 -4.67
C ILE A 192 5.18 -14.41 -5.65
N LEU A 193 4.09 -15.13 -5.36
CA LEU A 193 2.87 -15.08 -6.18
C LEU A 193 2.27 -13.66 -6.22
N ASN A 194 2.21 -12.96 -5.09
CA ASN A 194 1.75 -11.57 -5.02
C ASN A 194 2.58 -10.67 -5.93
N PHE A 195 3.91 -10.82 -5.95
CA PHE A 195 4.75 -10.06 -6.87
C PHE A 195 4.46 -10.39 -8.34
N PHE A 196 4.35 -11.67 -8.67
CA PHE A 196 4.06 -12.10 -10.04
C PHE A 196 2.73 -11.52 -10.55
N PHE A 197 1.64 -11.65 -9.78
CA PHE A 197 0.34 -11.10 -10.14
C PHE A 197 0.32 -9.56 -10.07
N GLY A 198 1.12 -8.95 -9.20
CA GLY A 198 1.32 -7.50 -9.16
C GLY A 198 1.90 -6.98 -10.48
N VAL A 199 2.95 -7.63 -11.01
CA VAL A 199 3.54 -7.28 -12.31
C VAL A 199 2.55 -7.46 -13.46
N ILE A 200 1.74 -8.54 -13.46
CA ILE A 200 0.68 -8.72 -14.45
C ILE A 200 -0.33 -7.59 -14.38
N ASN A 201 -0.77 -7.23 -13.17
CA ASN A 201 -1.72 -6.13 -12.96
C ASN A 201 -1.14 -4.80 -13.46
N ASP A 202 0.12 -4.52 -13.17
CA ASP A 202 0.81 -3.32 -13.62
C ASP A 202 0.96 -3.28 -15.15
N ALA A 203 1.31 -4.41 -15.78
CA ALA A 203 1.36 -4.53 -17.23
C ALA A 203 -0.01 -4.28 -17.88
N CYS A 204 -1.09 -4.78 -17.28
CA CYS A 204 -2.46 -4.50 -17.73
C CYS A 204 -2.81 -3.01 -17.63
N ILE A 205 -2.42 -2.33 -16.56
CA ILE A 205 -2.62 -0.88 -16.39
C ILE A 205 -1.82 -0.11 -17.44
N ILE A 206 -0.54 -0.44 -17.65
CA ILE A 206 0.31 0.19 -18.67
C ILE A 206 -0.31 -0.01 -20.05
N TYR A 207 -0.71 -1.23 -20.38
CA TYR A 207 -1.36 -1.54 -21.65
C TYR A 207 -2.61 -0.67 -21.87
N ALA A 208 -3.43 -0.50 -20.83
CA ALA A 208 -4.64 0.32 -20.90
C ALA A 208 -4.33 1.82 -21.06
N LEU A 209 -3.32 2.33 -20.36
CA LEU A 209 -2.90 3.73 -20.43
C LEU A 209 -2.12 4.05 -21.71
N LYS A 210 -1.39 3.09 -22.29
CA LYS A 210 -0.45 3.31 -23.39
C LYS A 210 -1.12 4.02 -24.57
N THR A 211 -2.32 3.60 -24.94
CA THR A 211 -3.01 4.14 -26.13
C THR A 211 -3.54 5.56 -25.94
N GLU A 212 -3.78 6.00 -24.70
CA GLU A 212 -4.40 7.32 -24.43
C GLU A 212 -3.36 8.35 -24.00
N VAL A 213 -2.34 7.90 -23.26
CA VAL A 213 -1.35 8.77 -22.62
C VAL A 213 -0.20 9.06 -23.56
N PHE A 214 0.32 8.08 -24.30
CA PHE A 214 1.48 8.33 -25.17
C PHE A 214 1.14 9.23 -26.34
N ASP A 215 -0.10 9.21 -26.82
CA ASP A 215 -0.53 10.15 -27.86
C ASP A 215 -0.56 11.58 -27.33
N LYS A 216 -1.00 11.81 -26.09
CA LYS A 216 -0.88 13.10 -25.41
C LYS A 216 0.58 13.47 -25.15
N LEU A 217 1.40 12.52 -24.74
CA LEU A 217 2.81 12.73 -24.42
C LEU A 217 3.60 13.19 -25.66
N LYS A 218 3.31 12.62 -26.84
CA LYS A 218 3.87 13.07 -28.13
C LYS A 218 3.55 14.53 -28.40
N THR A 219 2.36 15.01 -28.03
CA THR A 219 2.00 16.42 -28.15
C THR A 219 2.81 17.30 -27.18
N PHE A 220 2.99 16.86 -25.94
CA PHE A 220 3.78 17.59 -24.93
C PHE A 220 5.28 17.65 -25.23
N ASN A 221 5.84 16.61 -25.85
CA ASN A 221 7.27 16.55 -26.20
C ASN A 221 7.70 17.64 -27.19
N LYS A 222 6.77 18.31 -27.88
CA LYS A 222 7.06 19.50 -28.70
C LYS A 222 7.48 20.72 -27.88
N ARG A 223 7.24 20.71 -26.55
CA ARG A 223 7.71 21.74 -25.61
C ARG A 223 8.80 21.14 -24.72
N SER A 224 9.94 21.82 -24.61
CA SER A 224 11.09 21.38 -23.80
C SER A 224 10.80 21.53 -22.30
N TYR A 225 10.00 20.63 -21.76
CA TYR A 225 9.80 20.50 -20.31
C TYR A 225 10.78 19.47 -19.75
N GLY A 226 11.38 19.78 -18.59
CA GLY A 226 12.20 18.85 -17.83
C GLY A 226 11.40 17.66 -17.30
N PHE A 227 12.12 16.62 -16.86
CA PHE A 227 11.52 15.42 -16.26
C PHE A 227 10.63 15.77 -15.06
N ILE A 228 11.06 16.70 -14.21
CA ILE A 228 10.34 17.06 -12.98
C ILE A 228 9.01 17.76 -13.30
N GLU A 229 8.94 18.58 -14.35
CA GLU A 229 7.70 19.18 -14.83
C GLU A 229 6.75 18.11 -15.37
N LYS A 230 7.27 17.15 -16.15
CA LYS A 230 6.47 16.02 -16.66
C LYS A 230 5.95 15.15 -15.52
N PHE A 231 6.80 14.83 -14.53
CA PHE A 231 6.43 14.07 -13.35
C PHE A 231 5.37 14.79 -12.50
N LYS A 232 5.46 16.12 -12.36
CA LYS A 232 4.44 16.91 -11.65
C LYS A 232 3.11 16.92 -12.41
N GLN A 233 3.15 17.17 -13.71
CA GLN A 233 1.95 17.41 -14.52
C GLN A 233 1.18 16.13 -14.88
N ILE A 234 1.88 15.01 -15.07
CA ILE A 234 1.29 13.79 -15.62
C ILE A 234 1.20 12.73 -14.53
N SER A 235 -0.02 12.49 -14.03
CA SER A 235 -0.31 11.44 -13.05
C SER A 235 0.10 10.04 -13.51
N GLU A 236 0.06 9.81 -14.82
CA GLU A 236 0.33 8.55 -15.47
C GLU A 236 1.82 8.22 -15.47
N PHE A 237 2.67 9.26 -15.46
CA PHE A 237 4.11 9.10 -15.32
C PHE A 237 4.48 8.60 -13.91
N ARG A 238 3.72 9.01 -12.88
CA ARG A 238 3.91 8.54 -11.50
C ARG A 238 3.56 7.08 -11.33
N ILE A 239 2.43 6.66 -11.91
CA ILE A 239 2.02 5.25 -11.97
C ILE A 239 3.08 4.41 -12.70
N LEU A 240 3.60 4.90 -13.83
CA LEU A 240 4.68 4.22 -14.55
C LEU A 240 5.97 4.13 -13.72
N THR A 241 6.33 5.18 -12.98
CA THR A 241 7.53 5.20 -12.13
C THR A 241 7.44 4.18 -11.00
N SER A 242 6.28 4.07 -10.32
CA SER A 242 6.08 3.06 -9.26
C SER A 242 6.17 1.63 -9.81
N MET A 243 5.70 1.41 -11.03
CA MET A 243 5.78 0.10 -11.70
C MET A 243 7.21 -0.27 -12.06
N ILE A 244 8.00 0.66 -12.60
CA ILE A 244 9.42 0.43 -12.91
C ILE A 244 10.18 0.04 -11.64
N ILE A 245 9.96 0.76 -10.54
CA ILE A 245 10.60 0.46 -9.25
C ILE A 245 10.19 -0.93 -8.75
N SER A 246 8.93 -1.31 -8.89
CA SER A 246 8.43 -2.63 -8.50
C SER A 246 9.05 -3.76 -9.33
N ILE A 247 9.22 -3.57 -10.65
CA ILE A 247 9.89 -4.52 -11.53
C ILE A 247 11.37 -4.65 -11.19
N CYS A 248 12.09 -3.53 -11.04
CA CYS A 248 13.50 -3.52 -10.66
C CYS A 248 13.71 -4.23 -9.31
N TYR A 249 12.84 -3.94 -8.34
CA TYR A 249 12.85 -4.63 -7.06
C TYR A 249 12.66 -6.14 -7.22
N MET A 250 11.67 -6.58 -8.01
CA MET A 250 11.41 -8.00 -8.23
C MET A 250 12.63 -8.72 -8.83
N LEU A 251 13.30 -8.10 -9.81
CA LEU A 251 14.49 -8.66 -10.47
C LEU A 251 15.66 -8.88 -9.51
N ILE A 252 15.76 -8.05 -8.46
CA ILE A 252 16.80 -8.18 -7.42
C ILE A 252 16.34 -9.13 -6.30
N PHE A 253 15.07 -9.02 -5.91
CA PHE A 253 14.54 -9.69 -4.72
C PHE A 253 14.31 -11.18 -4.92
N ILE A 254 13.78 -11.60 -6.07
CA ILE A 254 13.51 -13.03 -6.34
C ILE A 254 14.81 -13.87 -6.30
N PRO A 255 15.92 -13.46 -6.94
CA PRO A 255 17.19 -14.19 -6.83
C PRO A 255 17.70 -14.31 -5.39
N ILE A 256 17.57 -13.25 -4.59
CA ILE A 256 17.98 -13.27 -3.17
C ILE A 256 17.15 -14.28 -2.39
N LEU A 257 15.83 -14.31 -2.61
CA LEU A 257 14.95 -15.30 -1.98
C LEU A 257 15.32 -16.73 -2.38
N ILE A 258 15.58 -16.98 -3.67
CA ILE A 258 15.98 -18.31 -4.17
C ILE A 258 17.31 -18.74 -3.55
N ALA A 259 18.31 -17.85 -3.52
CA ALA A 259 19.62 -18.13 -2.93
C ALA A 259 19.49 -18.48 -1.44
N LYS A 260 18.69 -17.71 -0.69
CA LYS A 260 18.42 -17.96 0.72
C LYS A 260 17.66 -19.25 0.96
N TYR A 261 16.69 -19.57 0.13
CA TYR A 261 15.96 -20.84 0.17
C TYR A 261 16.91 -22.04 0.00
N HIS A 262 17.86 -21.95 -0.93
CA HIS A 262 18.86 -22.99 -1.14
C HIS A 262 19.85 -23.11 0.02
N GLU A 263 20.25 -21.99 0.63
CA GLU A 263 21.11 -21.95 1.81
C GLU A 263 20.47 -22.68 3.00
N VAL A 264 19.19 -22.40 3.28
CA VAL A 264 18.40 -23.05 4.34
C VAL A 264 18.26 -24.55 4.10
N LYS A 265 18.11 -24.99 2.84
CA LYS A 265 18.04 -26.43 2.52
C LYS A 265 19.37 -27.16 2.71
N LYS A 266 20.51 -26.45 2.63
CA LYS A 266 21.86 -27.04 2.65
C LYS A 266 22.46 -27.08 4.06
N LEU A 267 22.14 -26.11 4.92
CA LEU A 267 22.48 -26.17 6.33
C LEU A 267 21.65 -27.29 6.97
N ASP A 268 22.32 -28.27 7.55
CA ASP A 268 21.67 -29.34 8.31
C ASP A 268 20.73 -28.72 9.35
N ARG A 269 19.65 -29.46 9.69
CA ARG A 269 18.52 -29.04 10.55
C ARG A 269 18.87 -28.63 11.98
N ASN A 270 20.10 -28.23 12.28
CA ASN A 270 20.45 -27.49 13.48
C ASN A 270 19.77 -26.12 13.42
N PHE A 271 18.50 -26.16 13.82
CA PHE A 271 17.60 -25.07 14.15
C PHE A 271 18.38 -23.88 14.71
N ASN A 272 18.48 -22.81 13.92
CA ASN A 272 18.64 -21.43 14.37
C ASN A 272 18.83 -20.45 13.20
N SER A 273 19.01 -20.92 11.97
CA SER A 273 18.81 -20.08 10.78
C SER A 273 17.32 -19.97 10.45
N VAL A 274 16.53 -19.49 11.43
CA VAL A 274 15.37 -18.67 11.09
C VAL A 274 15.93 -17.66 10.11
N LEU A 275 15.45 -17.74 8.88
CA LEU A 275 15.89 -16.95 7.75
C LEU A 275 16.07 -15.49 8.27
N ASP A 276 17.09 -14.74 7.85
CA ASP A 276 17.31 -13.35 8.30
C ASP A 276 16.17 -12.46 7.73
N GLU A 277 14.95 -12.73 8.21
CA GLU A 277 13.62 -12.44 7.68
C GLU A 277 13.33 -10.97 7.73
N TYR A 278 13.98 -10.28 8.68
CA TYR A 278 13.89 -8.86 8.94
C TYR A 278 14.27 -8.08 7.71
N LYS A 279 15.48 -8.30 7.23
CA LYS A 279 16.03 -7.52 6.12
C LYS A 279 15.19 -7.72 4.86
N LEU A 280 14.75 -8.95 4.59
CA LEU A 280 13.93 -9.22 3.39
C LEU A 280 12.52 -8.64 3.50
N ASN A 281 11.89 -8.75 4.67
CA ASN A 281 10.58 -8.15 4.89
C ASN A 281 10.63 -6.62 4.83
N ASP A 282 11.66 -6.00 5.40
CA ASP A 282 11.82 -4.54 5.42
C ASP A 282 12.02 -3.98 4.01
N ILE A 283 12.80 -4.67 3.17
CA ILE A 283 12.98 -4.26 1.77
C ILE A 283 11.65 -4.42 1.00
N ARG A 284 10.90 -5.52 1.23
CA ARG A 284 9.54 -5.66 0.66
C ARG A 284 8.62 -4.52 1.12
N GLU A 285 8.62 -4.22 2.40
CA GLU A 285 7.77 -3.19 3.00
C GLU A 285 8.12 -1.82 2.44
N ALA A 286 9.41 -1.51 2.25
CA ALA A 286 9.86 -0.27 1.63
C ALA A 286 9.30 -0.07 0.21
N VAL A 287 9.25 -1.13 -0.61
CA VAL A 287 8.72 -1.06 -1.98
C VAL A 287 7.20 -0.87 -1.98
N LEU A 288 6.50 -1.60 -1.11
CA LEU A 288 5.05 -1.42 -0.93
C LEU A 288 4.74 -0.01 -0.42
N PHE A 289 5.53 0.50 0.52
CA PHE A 289 5.39 1.86 1.03
C PHE A 289 5.65 2.90 -0.04
N PHE A 290 6.68 2.72 -0.86
CA PHE A 290 6.94 3.61 -1.99
C PHE A 290 5.72 3.70 -2.92
N ASN A 291 5.17 2.56 -3.32
CA ASN A 291 4.00 2.52 -4.19
C ASN A 291 2.79 3.21 -3.56
N HIS A 292 2.56 3.00 -2.26
CA HIS A 292 1.45 3.63 -1.56
C HIS A 292 1.66 5.14 -1.34
N ILE A 293 2.86 5.61 -0.98
CA ILE A 293 3.18 7.04 -0.90
C ILE A 293 2.89 7.73 -2.21
N MET A 294 3.25 7.10 -3.33
CA MET A 294 3.03 7.66 -4.66
C MET A 294 1.54 7.93 -4.93
N MET A 295 0.61 7.19 -4.31
CA MET A 295 -0.83 7.48 -4.36
C MET A 295 -1.17 8.81 -3.67
N TYR A 296 -0.61 9.06 -2.48
CA TYR A 296 -0.81 10.30 -1.74
C TYR A 296 -0.21 11.49 -2.49
N ILE A 297 1.03 11.35 -2.96
CA ILE A 297 1.72 12.39 -3.76
C ILE A 297 0.89 12.72 -5.01
N ASP A 298 0.35 11.71 -5.70
CA ASP A 298 -0.48 11.91 -6.88
C ASP A 298 -1.70 12.79 -6.58
N GLN A 299 -2.44 12.53 -5.49
CA GLN A 299 -3.58 13.36 -5.11
C GLN A 299 -3.20 14.79 -4.70
N ILE A 300 -2.10 14.96 -3.97
CA ILE A 300 -1.58 16.28 -3.58
C ILE A 300 -1.26 17.11 -4.82
N LEU A 301 -0.53 16.53 -5.78
CA LEU A 301 -0.12 17.20 -7.01
C LEU A 301 -1.31 17.53 -7.92
N LEU A 302 -2.27 16.62 -8.05
CA LEU A 302 -3.49 16.88 -8.85
C LEU A 302 -4.30 18.05 -8.28
N LYS A 303 -4.41 18.15 -6.95
CA LYS A 303 -5.10 19.29 -6.33
C LYS A 303 -4.33 20.59 -6.49
N TYR A 304 -3.01 20.55 -6.37
CA TYR A 304 -2.16 21.71 -6.61
C TYR A 304 -2.31 22.26 -8.03
N ILE A 305 -2.24 21.38 -9.05
CA ILE A 305 -2.37 21.77 -10.46
C ILE A 305 -3.75 22.32 -10.79
N SER A 306 -4.82 21.67 -10.30
CA SER A 306 -6.18 22.17 -10.53
C SER A 306 -6.40 23.56 -9.94
N THR A 307 -5.79 23.85 -8.79
CA THR A 307 -5.87 25.16 -8.12
C THR A 307 -5.07 26.24 -8.86
N LEU A 308 -3.91 25.89 -9.45
CA LEU A 308 -3.16 26.83 -10.30
C LEU A 308 -3.93 27.17 -11.58
N SER A 309 -4.55 26.17 -12.21
CA SER A 309 -5.31 26.36 -13.44
C SER A 309 -6.51 27.28 -13.23
N SER A 310 -7.21 27.20 -12.09
CA SER A 310 -8.34 28.09 -11.80
C SER A 310 -7.90 29.55 -11.63
N LYS A 311 -6.78 29.80 -10.92
CA LYS A 311 -6.24 31.16 -10.71
C LYS A 311 -5.79 31.84 -12.00
N SER A 312 -5.29 31.07 -12.97
CA SER A 312 -4.89 31.61 -14.27
C SER A 312 -6.07 32.17 -15.07
N LYS A 313 -7.27 31.58 -14.91
CA LYS A 313 -8.48 32.01 -15.63
C LYS A 313 -9.14 33.27 -15.05
N GLU A 314 -8.88 33.61 -13.79
CA GLU A 314 -9.51 34.77 -13.12
C GLU A 314 -8.86 36.14 -13.46
N LYS A 315 -7.79 36.20 -14.28
CA LYS A 315 -7.03 37.43 -14.53
C LYS A 315 -7.21 38.07 -15.92
N ILE A 316 -8.32 37.82 -16.61
CA ILE A 316 -8.70 38.67 -17.74
C ILE A 316 -9.88 39.52 -17.27
N PRO A 317 -9.63 40.70 -16.65
CA PRO A 317 -10.66 41.71 -16.60
C PRO A 317 -10.95 42.07 -18.06
N THR A 318 -12.09 41.59 -18.56
CA THR A 318 -12.67 42.05 -19.81
C THR A 318 -12.82 43.56 -19.63
N LYS A 319 -11.84 44.33 -20.15
CA LYS A 319 -12.04 45.76 -20.33
C LYS A 319 -13.29 45.84 -21.19
N THR A 320 -14.37 46.31 -20.58
CA THR A 320 -15.62 46.64 -21.23
C THR A 320 -15.23 47.47 -22.44
N ALA A 321 -15.30 46.87 -23.63
CA ALA A 321 -15.21 47.62 -24.86
C ALA A 321 -16.44 48.50 -24.84
N THR A 322 -16.27 49.76 -24.45
CA THR A 322 -17.25 50.81 -24.64
C THR A 322 -17.48 50.89 -26.14
N SER A 323 -18.52 50.20 -26.62
CA SER A 323 -19.02 50.35 -27.97
C SER A 323 -19.53 51.77 -28.09
N ILE A 324 -18.67 52.67 -28.59
CA ILE A 324 -19.10 53.95 -29.12
C ILE A 324 -19.93 53.62 -30.36
N SER A 325 -21.23 53.54 -30.16
CA SER A 325 -22.22 53.51 -31.22
C SER A 325 -22.23 54.88 -31.91
N ASN A 326 -21.46 55.01 -32.98
CA ASN A 326 -21.69 56.08 -33.95
C ASN A 326 -22.87 55.67 -34.83
N SER A 327 -24.05 56.14 -34.44
CA SER A 327 -25.23 56.19 -35.29
C SER A 327 -25.01 57.24 -36.38
N THR A 328 -24.74 56.81 -37.60
CA THR A 328 -24.86 57.67 -38.79
C THR A 328 -25.91 57.09 -39.74
N ILE A 329 -27.13 57.53 -39.48
CA ILE A 329 -28.16 58.03 -40.41
C ILE A 329 -27.97 57.75 -41.92
N SER A 330 -29.02 57.10 -42.46
CA SER A 330 -29.66 57.20 -43.79
C SER A 330 -28.85 56.96 -45.08
N SER A 331 -29.36 56.05 -45.91
CA SER A 331 -30.16 56.46 -47.09
C SER A 331 -30.87 55.28 -47.72
N ASN A 332 -32.15 55.49 -48.01
CA ASN A 332 -33.02 54.70 -48.87
C ASN A 332 -32.35 54.32 -50.20
N TYR A 333 -32.60 53.11 -50.69
CA TYR A 333 -33.00 52.92 -52.09
C TYR A 333 -33.91 51.70 -52.23
N SER A 334 -35.11 52.02 -52.72
CA SER A 334 -36.10 51.15 -53.34
C SER A 334 -35.56 50.44 -54.59
N SER A 335 -35.95 49.18 -54.80
CA SER A 335 -36.71 48.70 -55.98
C SER A 335 -36.50 47.20 -56.26
N SER A 336 -37.58 46.43 -56.05
CA SER A 336 -38.16 45.31 -56.84
C SER A 336 -37.57 45.00 -58.25
N PRO A 337 -38.04 43.94 -58.94
CA PRO A 337 -37.98 42.50 -58.68
C PRO A 337 -37.26 41.76 -59.82
N TYR A 338 -36.92 40.48 -59.65
CA TYR A 338 -37.16 39.36 -60.58
C TYR A 338 -36.66 38.06 -59.95
#